data_AF-A0A1I6UWG3-F1
#
_entry.id   AF-A0A1I6UWG3-F1
#
_cell.length_a   1.000
_cell.length_b   1.000
_cell.length_c   1.000
_cell.angle_alpha   90.00
_cell.angle_beta   90.00
_cell.angle_gamma   90.00
#
_symmetry.space_group_name_H-M   'P 1'
#
loop_
_entity.id
_entity.type
_entity.pdbx_description
1 polymer ?
#
loop_
_entity_poly.entity_id
_entity_poly.type
_entity_poly.pdbx_seq_one_letter_code
_entity_poly.pdbx_strand_id
1 'polypeptide(L)' 'MKSRIRELRQLSGRSQAELAESLSVSRQTVNALERGRYDPSLQLAFIIAGYFGLTIEEIFLANKE' A
#
# COMPACT_ATOMS: atom_id res chain seq x y z
N MET A 1 -1.98 -10.38 5.84
CA MET A 1 -1.19 -10.13 4.62
C MET A 1 -0.02 -9.21 4.95
N LYS A 2 1.22 -9.55 4.57
CA LYS A 2 2.37 -8.65 4.78
C LYS A 2 2.38 -7.61 3.64
N SER A 3 2.53 -6.33 3.99
CA SER A 3 2.51 -5.21 3.03
C SER A 3 3.89 -4.58 2.90
N ARG A 4 4.35 -4.35 1.66
CA ARG A 4 5.58 -3.62 1.32
C ARG A 4 5.36 -2.13 1.14
N ILE A 5 4.14 -1.61 1.36
CA ILE A 5 3.84 -0.18 1.18
C ILE A 5 4.76 0.71 2.01
N ARG A 6 5.08 0.32 3.25
CA ARG A 6 5.97 1.13 4.11
C ARG A 6 7.37 1.26 3.50
N GLU A 7 7.92 0.15 3.01
CA GLU A 7 9.22 0.08 2.36
C GLU A 7 9.22 0.97 1.10
N LEU A 8 8.26 0.73 0.19
CA LEU A 8 8.14 1.48 -1.06
C LEU A 8 7.94 2.98 -0.84
N ARG A 9 7.11 3.35 0.14
CA ARG A 9 6.90 4.75 0.50
C ARG A 9 8.19 5.40 1.00
N GLN A 10 8.91 4.74 1.90
CA GLN A 10 10.18 5.26 2.44
C GLN A 10 11.26 5.40 1.36
N LEU A 11 11.36 4.42 0.44
CA LEU A 11 12.26 4.51 -0.72
C LEU A 11 11.92 5.70 -1.63
N SER A 12 10.64 6.05 -1.74
CA SER A 12 10.20 7.24 -2.50
C SER A 12 10.32 8.56 -1.73
N GLY A 13 10.84 8.56 -0.48
CA GLY A 13 11.00 9.76 0.34
C GLY A 13 9.69 10.41 0.80
N ARG A 14 8.56 9.70 0.70
CA ARG A 14 7.22 10.25 1.00
C ARG A 14 6.77 9.97 2.43
N SER A 15 6.05 10.90 3.01
CA SER A 15 5.27 10.71 4.24
C SER A 15 3.98 9.91 3.99
N GLN A 16 3.37 9.39 5.05
CA GLN A 16 2.06 8.71 4.93
C GLN A 16 0.97 9.62 4.36
N ALA A 17 1.04 10.93 4.62
CA ALA A 17 0.07 11.90 4.15
C ALA A 17 0.20 12.12 2.63
N GLU A 18 1.42 12.28 2.12
CA GLU A 18 1.68 12.45 0.69
C GLU A 18 1.29 11.20 -0.13
N LEU A 19 1.53 10.01 0.42
CA LEU A 19 1.05 8.78 -0.22
C LEU A 19 -0.48 8.70 -0.20
N ALA A 20 -1.12 9.10 0.90
CA ALA A 20 -2.56 9.07 1.03
C ALA A 20 -3.24 10.01 0.01
N GLU A 21 -2.69 11.21 -0.15
CA GLU A 21 -3.11 12.17 -1.16
C GLU A 21 -2.95 11.60 -2.58
N SER A 22 -1.80 10.99 -2.89
CA SER A 22 -1.54 10.38 -4.19
C SER A 22 -2.53 9.25 -4.55
N LEU A 23 -3.01 8.53 -3.54
CA LEU A 23 -3.92 7.39 -3.69
C LEU A 23 -5.39 7.78 -3.48
N SER A 24 -5.69 9.06 -3.22
CA SER A 24 -7.04 9.55 -2.88
C SER A 24 -7.69 8.79 -1.72
N VAL A 25 -6.92 8.48 -0.67
CA VAL A 25 -7.38 7.81 0.56
C VAL A 25 -7.00 8.61 1.80
N SER A 26 -7.51 8.20 2.96
CA SER A 26 -7.08 8.81 4.22
C SER A 26 -5.68 8.36 4.63
N ARG A 27 -4.97 9.20 5.40
CA ARG A 27 -3.70 8.80 6.05
C ARG A 27 -3.86 7.56 6.94
N GLN A 28 -5.05 7.39 7.54
CA GLN A 28 -5.38 6.21 8.35
C GLN A 28 -5.44 4.94 7.50
N THR A 29 -5.97 5.02 6.27
CA THR A 29 -5.97 3.92 5.30
C THR A 29 -4.54 3.50 4.97
N VAL A 30 -3.65 4.46 4.67
CA VAL A 30 -2.22 4.15 4.44
C VAL A 30 -1.59 3.48 5.66
N ASN A 31 -1.83 3.99 6.87
CA ASN A 31 -1.31 3.38 8.10
C ASN A 31 -1.82 1.93 8.28
N ALA A 32 -3.11 1.68 8.04
CA ALA A 32 -3.70 0.36 8.17
C ALA A 32 -3.11 -0.64 7.16
N LEU A 33 -2.90 -0.19 5.91
CA LEU A 33 -2.25 -0.97 4.86
C LEU A 33 -0.80 -1.31 5.23
N GLU A 34 -0.02 -0.34 5.72
CA GLU A 34 1.37 -0.58 6.15
C GLU A 34 1.49 -1.58 7.29
N ARG A 35 0.48 -1.63 8.15
CA ARG A 35 0.44 -2.55 9.29
C ARG A 35 -0.18 -3.91 8.95
N GLY A 36 -0.63 -4.12 7.71
CA GLY A 36 -1.30 -5.34 7.29
C GLY A 36 -2.60 -5.62 8.06
N ARG A 37 -3.24 -4.57 8.62
CA ARG A 37 -4.48 -4.66 9.42
C ARG A 37 -5.74 -4.41 8.60
N TYR A 38 -5.58 -4.24 7.29
CA TYR A 38 -6.64 -3.91 6.37
C TYR A 38 -6.35 -4.60 5.04
N ASP A 39 -7.27 -5.45 4.60
CA ASP A 39 -7.25 -5.97 3.24
C ASP A 39 -7.88 -4.91 2.33
N PRO A 40 -7.11 -4.34 1.39
CA PRO A 40 -7.66 -3.38 0.44
C PRO A 40 -8.73 -4.03 -0.43
N SER A 41 -9.70 -3.23 -0.88
CA SER A 41 -10.53 -3.66 -2.00
C SER A 41 -9.65 -3.93 -3.23
N LEU A 42 -10.12 -4.81 -4.12
CA LEU A 42 -9.40 -5.12 -5.36
C LEU A 42 -9.09 -3.85 -6.17
N GLN A 43 -10.02 -2.90 -6.21
CA GLN A 43 -9.82 -1.60 -6.85
C GLN A 43 -8.66 -0.81 -6.24
N LEU A 44 -8.60 -0.72 -4.89
CA LEU A 44 -7.51 -0.02 -4.21
C LEU A 44 -6.17 -0.75 -4.42
N ALA A 45 -6.17 -2.08 -4.45
CA ALA A 45 -4.97 -2.86 -4.76
C ALA A 45 -4.42 -2.55 -6.16
N PHE A 46 -5.29 -2.45 -7.18
CA PHE A 46 -4.88 -2.03 -8.53
C PHE A 46 -4.36 -0.59 -8.60
N ILE A 47 -4.97 0.35 -7.88
CA ILE A 47 -4.49 1.74 -7.81
C ILE A 47 -3.08 1.78 -7.21
N ILE A 48 -2.87 1.06 -6.11
CA ILE A 48 -1.57 1.01 -5.42
C ILE A 48 -0.51 0.33 -6.32
N ALA A 49 -0.87 -0.77 -6.97
CA ALA A 49 -0.04 -1.45 -7.96
C ALA A 49 0.40 -0.53 -9.09
N GLY A 50 -0.56 0.19 -9.69
CA GLY A 50 -0.29 1.18 -10.73
C GLY A 50 0.58 2.34 -10.25
N TYR A 51 0.37 2.82 -9.02
CA TYR A 51 1.17 3.91 -8.44
C TYR A 51 2.64 3.53 -8.25
N PHE A 52 2.91 2.31 -7.78
CA PHE A 52 4.29 1.83 -7.57
C PHE A 52 4.91 1.17 -8.81
N GLY A 53 4.12 0.92 -9.86
CA GLY A 53 4.58 0.20 -11.06
C GLY A 53 4.95 -1.26 -10.78
N LEU A 54 4.26 -1.89 -9.82
CA LEU A 54 4.49 -3.27 -9.37
C LEU A 54 3.19 -4.06 -9.47
N THR A 55 3.29 -5.39 -9.48
CA THR A 55 2.13 -6.27 -9.34
C THR A 55 1.57 -6.23 -7.92
N ILE A 56 0.31 -6.65 -7.77
CA ILE A 56 -0.36 -6.72 -6.45
C ILE A 56 0.42 -7.66 -5.53
N GLU A 57 0.88 -8.79 -6.04
CA GLU A 57 1.63 -9.83 -5.33
C GLU A 57 3.02 -9.34 -4.88
N GLU A 58 3.64 -8.43 -5.63
CA GLU A 58 4.90 -7.79 -5.24
C GLU A 58 4.73 -6.78 -4.09
N ILE A 59 3.53 -6.23 -3.90
CA ILE A 59 3.23 -5.26 -2.83
C ILE A 59 2.63 -5.95 -1.61
N PHE A 60 1.76 -6.92 -1.84
CA PHE A 60 0.95 -7.59 -0.85
C PHE A 60 1.26 -9.09 -0.84
N LEU A 61 2.07 -9.50 0.13
CA LEU A 61 2.51 -10.87 0.27
C LEU A 61 1.45 -11.64 1.06
N ALA A 62 0.80 -12.61 0.38
CA ALA A 62 -0.03 -13.60 1.02
C ALA A 62 0.82 -14.38 2.03
N ASN A 63 0.33 -14.52 3.27
CA ASN A 63 0.90 -15.52 4.17
C ASN A 63 0.47 -16.87 3.59
N LYS A 64 1.37 -17.57 2.91
CA LYS A 64 1.20 -19.00 2.67
C LYS A 64 1.35 -19.68 4.02
N GLU A 65 0.23 -20.10 4.61
CA GLU A 65 0.24 -21.28 5.49
C GLU A 65 0.31 -22.54 4.63
#